data_AF-A0A936VQC6-F1
#
_entry.id   AF-A0A936VQC6-F1
#
_cell.length_a   1.000
_cell.length_b   1.000
_cell.length_c   1.000
_cell.angle_alpha   90.00
_cell.angle_beta   90.00
_cell.angle_gamma   90.00
#
_symmetry.space_group_name_H-M   'P 1'
#
loop_
_entity.id
_entity.type
_entity.pdbx_description
1 polymer ?
#
loop_
_entity_poly.entity_id
_entity_poly.type
_entity_poly.pdbx_seq_one_letter_code
_entity_poly.pdbx_strand_id
1 'polypeptide(L)'
;MTEQEINRVIQYVTASTSYGRELVAEIVHTGLGELVTLATQSSRHFDRDTLLEYVSQWTIRRTGQPESLVREVLGCAGRWLDEVCDEVVKRPPETFGQGATDEGDSEVV
;
A
#
# COMPACT_ATOMS: atom_id res chain seq x y z
N MET A 1 -4.90 4.87 -0.49
CA MET A 1 -5.48 4.18 -1.65
C MET A 1 -6.91 3.74 -1.34
N THR A 2 -7.83 4.01 -2.25
CA THR A 2 -9.28 3.82 -2.16
C THR A 2 -9.75 2.66 -3.04
N GLU A 3 -10.95 2.16 -2.80
CA GLU A 3 -11.54 1.08 -3.61
C GLU A 3 -11.72 1.49 -5.09
N GLN A 4 -11.93 2.78 -5.36
CA GLN A 4 -11.98 3.31 -6.72
C GLN A 4 -10.61 3.21 -7.43
N GLU A 5 -9.52 3.47 -6.71
CA GLU A 5 -8.17 3.32 -7.26
C GLU A 5 -7.85 1.86 -7.53
N ILE A 6 -8.19 0.95 -6.61
CA ILE A 6 -8.03 -0.49 -6.80
C ILE A 6 -8.78 -0.97 -8.06
N ASN A 7 -10.03 -0.52 -8.26
CA ASN A 7 -10.79 -0.87 -9.46
C ASN A 7 -10.14 -0.35 -10.75
N ARG A 8 -9.50 0.82 -10.73
CA ARG A 8 -8.74 1.34 -11.89
C ARG A 8 -7.50 0.48 -12.17
N VAL A 9 -6.79 0.05 -11.13
CA VAL A 9 -5.64 -0.88 -11.30
C VAL A 9 -6.11 -2.19 -11.93
N ILE A 10 -7.21 -2.76 -11.44
CA ILE A 10 -7.76 -4.01 -11.98
C ILE A 10 -8.09 -3.85 -13.47
N GLN A 11 -8.76 -2.76 -13.84
CA GLN A 11 -9.09 -2.47 -15.25
C GLN A 11 -7.84 -2.32 -16.10
N TYR A 12 -6.85 -1.56 -15.62
CA TYR A 12 -5.59 -1.33 -16.33
C TYR A 12 -4.81 -2.64 -16.53
N VAL A 13 -4.63 -3.43 -15.48
CA VAL A 13 -3.86 -4.68 -15.55
C VAL A 13 -4.58 -5.73 -16.39
N THR A 14 -5.92 -5.80 -16.29
CA THR A 14 -6.72 -6.67 -17.17
C THR A 14 -6.59 -6.25 -18.64
N ALA A 15 -6.51 -4.94 -18.93
CA ALA A 15 -6.30 -4.46 -20.30
C ALA A 15 -4.85 -4.66 -20.79
N SER A 16 -3.89 -4.71 -19.86
CA SER A 16 -2.45 -4.82 -20.14
C SER A 16 -1.94 -6.26 -20.14
N THR A 17 -2.77 -7.22 -19.70
CA THR A 17 -2.44 -8.65 -19.62
C THR A 17 -3.53 -9.47 -20.30
N SER A 18 -3.25 -10.73 -20.60
CA SER A 18 -4.25 -11.66 -21.16
C SER A 18 -5.07 -12.37 -20.07
N TYR A 19 -4.95 -11.95 -18.81
CA TYR A 19 -5.58 -12.62 -17.67
C TYR A 19 -7.05 -12.20 -17.49
N GLY A 20 -7.85 -13.11 -16.95
CA GLY A 20 -9.25 -12.83 -16.63
C GLY A 20 -9.36 -11.77 -15.54
N ARG A 21 -10.35 -10.88 -15.66
CA ARG A 21 -10.61 -9.80 -14.69
C ARG A 21 -10.74 -10.31 -13.26
N GLU A 22 -11.40 -11.45 -13.05
CA GLU A 22 -11.62 -12.03 -11.72
C GLU A 22 -10.31 -12.44 -11.06
N LEU A 23 -9.42 -13.08 -11.82
CA LEU A 23 -8.08 -13.47 -11.37
C LEU A 23 -7.23 -12.24 -11.03
N VAL A 24 -7.23 -11.25 -11.92
CA VAL A 24 -6.52 -9.98 -11.70
C VAL A 24 -7.08 -9.28 -10.46
N ALA A 25 -8.40 -9.24 -10.30
CA ALA A 25 -9.06 -8.63 -9.15
C ALA A 25 -8.65 -9.32 -7.85
N GLU A 26 -8.67 -10.65 -7.78
CA GLU A 26 -8.25 -11.42 -6.60
C GLU A 26 -6.81 -11.08 -6.19
N ILE A 27 -5.88 -11.08 -7.15
CA ILE A 27 -4.46 -10.80 -6.90
C ILE A 27 -4.25 -9.35 -6.49
N VAL A 28 -4.86 -8.41 -7.20
CA VAL A 28 -4.74 -6.98 -6.91
C VAL A 28 -5.34 -6.64 -5.56
N HIS A 29 -6.56 -7.11 -5.24
CA HIS A 29 -7.17 -6.86 -3.93
C HIS A 29 -6.33 -7.45 -2.79
N THR A 30 -5.82 -8.66 -2.97
CA THR A 30 -5.01 -9.33 -1.94
C THR A 30 -3.67 -8.63 -1.74
N GLY A 31 -2.96 -8.34 -2.82
CA GLY A 31 -1.62 -7.74 -2.76
C GLY A 31 -1.64 -6.27 -2.37
N LEU A 32 -2.35 -5.44 -3.11
CA LEU A 32 -2.42 -4.00 -2.83
C LEU A 32 -3.18 -3.70 -1.54
N GLY A 33 -4.16 -4.53 -1.15
CA GLY A 33 -4.82 -4.44 0.16
C GLY A 33 -3.87 -4.71 1.33
N GLU A 34 -2.96 -5.67 1.19
CA GLU A 34 -1.90 -5.90 2.17
C GLU A 34 -0.98 -4.69 2.28
N LEU A 35 -0.59 -4.09 1.15
CA LEU A 35 0.28 -2.92 1.15
C LEU A 35 -0.35 -1.71 1.84
N VAL A 36 -1.65 -1.47 1.66
CA VAL A 36 -2.37 -0.41 2.38
C VAL A 36 -2.38 -0.70 3.89
N THR A 37 -2.53 -1.96 4.27
CA THR A 37 -2.50 -2.38 5.68
C THR A 37 -1.12 -2.17 6.27
N LEU A 38 -0.08 -2.61 5.57
CA LEU A 38 1.32 -2.45 5.94
C LEU A 38 1.72 -0.97 6.03
N ALA A 39 1.26 -0.16 5.08
CA ALA A 39 1.43 1.30 5.06
C ALA A 39 0.75 2.00 6.26
N THR A 40 -0.34 1.44 6.76
CA THR A 40 -1.08 2.00 7.90
C THR A 40 -0.45 1.58 9.23
N GLN A 41 0.16 0.39 9.29
CA GLN A 41 0.68 -0.19 10.53
C GLN A 41 2.20 -0.03 10.71
N SER A 42 2.95 0.23 9.65
CA SER A 42 4.41 0.28 9.67
C SER A 42 4.93 1.69 9.42
N SER A 43 5.79 2.18 10.32
CA SER A 43 6.54 3.45 10.13
C SER A 43 7.88 3.24 9.43
N ARG A 44 8.11 2.07 8.82
CA ARG A 44 9.36 1.74 8.12
C ARG A 44 9.28 2.08 6.65
N HIS A 45 10.40 2.62 6.15
CA HIS A 45 10.64 2.80 4.73
C HIS A 45 11.05 1.44 4.14
N PHE A 46 10.48 1.10 3.00
CA PHE A 46 10.80 -0.12 2.27
C PHE A 46 11.28 0.24 0.88
N ASP A 47 12.32 -0.43 0.40
CA ASP A 47 12.72 -0.36 -0.99
C ASP A 47 11.67 -1.05 -1.88
N ARG A 48 11.50 -0.52 -3.08
CA ARG A 48 10.51 -1.01 -4.06
C ARG A 48 10.62 -2.50 -4.31
N ASP A 49 11.84 -3.01 -4.50
CA ASP A 49 12.07 -4.43 -4.77
C ASP A 49 11.72 -5.32 -3.58
N THR A 50 12.07 -4.89 -2.36
CA THR A 50 11.72 -5.62 -1.13
C THR A 50 10.21 -5.66 -0.91
N LEU A 51 9.54 -4.55 -1.17
CA LEU A 51 8.09 -4.44 -0.99
C LEU A 51 7.35 -5.28 -2.05
N LEU A 52 7.81 -5.24 -3.30
CA LEU A 52 7.29 -6.09 -4.39
C LEU A 52 7.49 -7.58 -4.09
N GLU A 53 8.66 -7.96 -3.58
CA GLU A 53 8.95 -9.34 -3.21
C GLU A 53 8.07 -9.82 -2.05
N TYR A 54 7.95 -9.00 -1.01
CA TYR A 54 7.08 -9.29 0.14
C TYR A 54 5.62 -9.49 -0.30
N VAL A 55 5.06 -8.53 -1.05
CA VAL A 55 3.65 -8.60 -1.46
C VAL A 55 3.41 -9.75 -2.44
N SER A 56 4.38 -10.10 -3.27
CA SER A 56 4.30 -11.25 -4.16
C SER A 56 4.21 -12.54 -3.34
N GLN A 57 5.10 -12.74 -2.36
CA GLN A 57 5.06 -13.91 -1.48
C GLN A 57 3.78 -13.97 -0.62
N TRP A 58 3.29 -12.82 -0.15
CA TRP A 58 2.03 -12.74 0.57
C TRP A 58 0.85 -13.16 -0.30
N THR A 59 0.78 -12.63 -1.51
CA THR A 59 -0.32 -12.89 -2.46
C THR A 59 -0.32 -14.33 -2.93
N ILE A 60 0.85 -14.92 -3.22
CA ILE A 60 0.99 -16.35 -3.55
C ILE A 60 0.45 -17.22 -2.41
N ARG A 61 0.81 -16.92 -1.15
CA ARG A 61 0.34 -17.69 0.02
C ARG A 61 -1.17 -17.60 0.23
N ARG A 62 -1.79 -16.47 -0.13
CA ARG A 62 -3.23 -16.22 0.05
C ARG A 62 -4.09 -16.76 -1.09
N THR A 63 -3.63 -16.63 -2.34
CA THR A 63 -4.40 -16.95 -3.54
C THR A 63 -4.04 -18.32 -4.13
N GLY A 64 -2.87 -18.88 -3.79
CA GLY A 64 -2.36 -20.11 -4.38
C GLY A 64 -1.91 -19.98 -5.85
N GLN A 65 -1.89 -18.75 -6.38
CA GLN A 65 -1.53 -18.49 -7.78
C GLN A 65 -0.02 -18.64 -8.02
N PRO A 66 0.40 -19.00 -9.25
CA PRO A 66 1.81 -19.19 -9.57
C PRO A 66 2.59 -17.88 -9.47
N GLU A 67 3.85 -17.96 -9.03
CA GLU A 67 4.71 -16.80 -8.78
C GLU A 67 4.87 -15.91 -10.02
N SER A 68 5.06 -16.50 -11.20
CA SER A 68 5.21 -15.75 -12.46
C SER A 68 4.02 -14.85 -12.73
N LEU A 69 2.81 -15.37 -12.55
CA LEU A 69 1.56 -14.67 -12.77
C LEU A 69 1.36 -13.54 -11.74
N VAL A 70 1.63 -13.83 -10.47
CA VAL A 70 1.53 -12.82 -9.40
C VAL A 70 2.52 -11.68 -9.62
N ARG A 71 3.78 -11.99 -9.94
CA ARG A 71 4.82 -10.97 -10.21
C ARG A 71 4.51 -10.15 -11.46
N GLU A 72 3.93 -10.75 -12.49
CA GLU A 72 3.53 -10.03 -13.70
C GLU A 72 2.37 -9.07 -13.42
N VAL A 73 1.32 -9.53 -12.72
CA VAL A 73 0.14 -8.72 -12.36
C VAL A 73 0.53 -7.57 -11.42
N LEU A 74 1.27 -7.86 -10.35
CA LEU A 74 1.72 -6.85 -9.40
C LEU A 74 2.79 -5.94 -10.01
N GLY A 75 3.66 -6.47 -10.88
CA GLY A 75 4.63 -5.70 -11.65
C GLY A 75 3.96 -4.70 -12.60
N CYS A 76 2.87 -5.09 -13.28
CA CYS A 76 2.05 -4.18 -14.08
C CYS A 76 1.38 -3.09 -13.22
N ALA A 77 1.04 -3.41 -11.98
CA ALA A 77 0.56 -2.44 -11.00
C ALA A 77 1.68 -1.59 -10.37
N GLY A 78 2.93 -1.73 -10.83
CA GLY A 78 4.14 -1.13 -10.24
C GLY A 78 4.06 0.38 -9.98
N ARG A 79 3.36 1.12 -10.84
CA ARG A 79 3.06 2.55 -10.66
C ARG A 79 2.29 2.85 -9.36
N TRP A 80 1.26 2.06 -9.07
CA TRP A 80 0.42 2.24 -7.89
C TRP A 80 1.12 1.72 -6.63
N LEU A 81 2.03 0.75 -6.78
CA LEU A 81 2.98 0.35 -5.76
C LEU A 81 3.88 1.53 -5.34
N ASP A 82 4.43 2.26 -6.30
CA ASP A 82 5.28 3.44 -6.04
C ASP A 82 4.48 4.55 -5.32
N GLU A 83 3.24 4.82 -5.75
CA GLU A 83 2.34 5.78 -5.09
C GLU A 83 2.03 5.38 -3.63
N VAL A 84 1.77 4.10 -3.35
CA VAL A 84 1.55 3.62 -1.97
C VAL A 84 2.85 3.72 -1.14
N CYS A 85 4.01 3.44 -1.73
CA CYS A 85 5.29 3.63 -1.05
C CYS A 85 5.51 5.11 -0.69
N ASP A 86 5.25 6.03 -1.63
CA ASP A 86 5.38 7.47 -1.40
C ASP A 86 4.41 7.98 -0.32
N GLU A 87 3.19 7.45 -0.25
CA GLU A 87 2.23 7.79 0.82
C GLU A 87 2.69 7.27 2.20
N VAL A 88 3.41 6.14 2.27
CA VAL A 88 4.08 5.70 3.51
C VAL A 88 5.18 6.67 3.93
N VAL A 89 5.96 7.17 2.97
CA VAL A 89 7.04 8.15 3.23
C VAL A 89 6.48 9.50 3.67
N LYS A 90 5.35 9.93 3.11
CA LYS A 90 4.76 11.24 3.42
C LYS A 90 4.04 11.30 4.75
N ARG A 91 3.60 10.18 5.33
CA ARG A 91 3.05 10.18 6.68
C ARG A 91 4.18 10.46 7.67
N PRO A 92 4.21 11.63 8.33
CA PRO A 92 5.08 11.78 9.47
C PRO A 92 4.68 10.71 10.49
N PRO A 93 5.62 10.18 11.30
CA PRO A 93 5.21 9.59 12.55
C PRO A 93 4.40 10.66 13.25
N GLU A 94 3.09 10.44 13.43
CA GLU A 94 2.32 11.25 14.35
C GLU A 94 3.00 11.05 15.70
N THR A 95 3.86 12.01 16.04
CA THR A 95 4.38 12.18 17.38
C THR A 95 3.14 12.34 18.25
N PHE A 96 2.75 11.26 18.92
CA PHE A 96 2.17 11.39 20.25
C PHE A 96 3.17 12.21 21.07
N GLY A 97 2.93 13.51 21.12
CA GLY A 97 3.92 14.49 21.58
C GLY A 97 3.31 15.89 21.66
N GLN A 98 2.39 16.05 22.60
CA GLN A 98 2.37 17.12 23.62
C GLN A 98 2.89 18.51 23.20
N GLY A 99 1.98 19.50 23.18
CA GLY A 99 2.34 20.90 23.36
C GLY A 99 1.47 21.89 22.61
N ALA A 100 0.40 22.37 23.24
CA ALA A 100 -0.04 23.75 23.11
C ALA A 100 -0.57 24.20 24.50
N THR A 101 0.27 24.82 25.34
CA THR A 101 0.45 26.30 25.43
C THR A 101 -0.69 26.89 26.28
N ASP A 102 -0.52 27.62 27.38
CA ASP A 102 0.61 28.28 28.05
C ASP A 102 0.12 28.74 29.43
N GLU A 103 1.07 29.10 30.29
CA GLU A 103 0.91 29.53 31.67
C GLU A 103 0.01 30.78 31.81
N GLY A 104 -0.87 30.75 32.80
CA GLY A 104 -1.63 31.91 33.27
C GLY A 104 -1.29 32.20 34.73
N ASP A 105 -0.01 32.44 35.01
CA ASP A 105 0.40 33.12 36.24
C ASP A 105 0.17 34.62 36.03
N SER A 106 -0.77 35.19 36.78
CA SER A 106 -0.87 36.64 36.95
C SER A 106 -1.23 36.90 38.41
N GLU A 107 -0.18 37.10 39.19
CA GLU A 107 -0.21 37.60 40.56
C GLU A 107 -0.72 39.07 40.60
N VAL A 108 -1.59 39.34 41.59
CA VAL A 108 -1.93 40.58 42.32
C VAL A 108 -1.55 41.97 41.76
N VAL A 109 -2.54 42.89 41.73
CA VAL A 109 -2.58 44.17 42.48
C VAL A 109 -4.03 44.51 42.82
#